data_AF-A0A7C9ISY7-F1
#
_entry.id   AF-A0A7C9ISY7-F1
#
_cell.length_a   1.000
_cell.length_b   1.000
_cell.length_c   1.000
_cell.angle_alpha   90.00
_cell.angle_beta   90.00
_cell.angle_gamma   90.00
#
_symmetry.space_group_name_H-M   'P 1'
#
loop_
_entity.id
_entity.type
_entity.pdbx_description
1 polymer ?
#
loop_
_entity_poly.entity_id
_entity_poly.type
_entity_poly.pdbx_seq_one_letter_code
_entity_poly.pdbx_strand_id
1 'polypeptide(L)' 'MEYGIVGLIVLIANIYALFQTWTSGASATAKIVWTLLILILPVVGFIAWLIAGPRGGSVRA' A
#
# COMPACT_ATOMS: atom_id res chain seq x y z
N MET A 1 1.27 2.59 -26.71
CA MET A 1 2.09 3.39 -25.77
C MET A 1 1.28 3.85 -24.53
N GLU A 2 -0.02 3.53 -24.44
CA GLU A 2 -0.94 4.07 -23.42
C GLU A 2 -0.86 3.36 -22.06
N TYR A 3 -0.36 2.11 -22.01
CA TYR A 3 -0.24 1.33 -20.77
C TYR A 3 0.79 1.87 -19.77
N GLY A 4 1.69 2.76 -20.21
CA GLY A 4 2.73 3.33 -19.34
C GLY A 4 2.15 4.19 -18.23
N ILE A 5 1.09 4.95 -18.51
CA ILE A 5 0.48 5.86 -17.53
C ILE A 5 -0.26 5.06 -16.45
N VAL A 6 -1.03 4.04 -16.84
CA VAL A 6 -1.75 3.19 -15.88
C VAL A 6 -0.76 2.45 -14.97
N GLY A 7 0.32 1.90 -15.53
CA GLY A 7 1.39 1.28 -14.75
C GLY A 7 2.05 2.25 -13.78
N LEU A 8 2.28 3.50 -14.19
CA LEU A 8 2.85 4.55 -13.34
C LEU A 8 1.93 4.91 -12.17
N ILE A 9 0.62 5.01 -12.41
CA ILE A 9 -0.38 5.27 -11.36
C ILE A 9 -0.39 4.14 -10.34
N VAL A 10 -0.41 2.89 -10.82
CA VAL A 10 -0.37 1.71 -9.93
C VAL A 10 0.92 1.71 -9.11
N LEU A 11 2.07 2.04 -9.73
CA LEU A 11 3.34 2.12 -9.02
C LEU A 11 3.32 3.17 -7.90
N ILE A 12 2.86 4.39 -8.19
CA ILE A 12 2.76 5.47 -7.19
C ILE A 12 1.82 5.05 -6.04
N ALA A 13 0.69 4.43 -6.37
CA ALA A 13 -0.26 3.90 -5.39
C ALA A 13 0.37 2.84 -4.48
N ASN A 14 1.13 1.90 -5.06
CA ASN A 14 1.83 0.85 -4.31
C ASN A 14 2.89 1.44 -3.38
N ILE A 15 3.69 2.42 -3.84
CA ILE A 15 4.67 3.12 -3.01
C ILE A 15 3.99 3.80 -1.82
N TYR A 16 2.89 4.50 -2.05
CA TYR A 16 2.12 5.14 -0.99
C TYR A 16 1.61 4.15 0.06
N ALA A 17 1.02 3.03 -0.38
CA ALA A 17 0.51 2.00 0.52
C ALA A 17 1.61 1.33 1.34
N LEU A 18 2.77 1.06 0.73
CA LEU A 18 3.93 0.54 1.45
C LEU A 18 4.43 1.54 2.48
N PHE A 19 4.63 2.81 2.08
CA PHE A 19 5.08 3.84 3.02
C PHE A 19 4.15 3.93 4.23
N GLN A 20 2.83 4.02 4.02
CA GLN A 20 1.83 4.07 5.09
C GLN A 20 1.80 2.80 5.94
N THR A 21 2.00 1.63 5.33
CA THR A 21 2.07 0.35 6.05
C THR A 21 3.28 0.34 6.99
N TRP A 22 4.45 0.77 6.52
CA TRP A 22 5.68 0.71 7.29
C TRP A 22 5.76 1.80 8.38
N THR A 23 5.17 2.96 8.14
CA THR A 23 5.06 4.04 9.14
C THR A 23 3.90 3.85 10.13
N SER A 24 3.01 2.87 9.89
CA SER A 24 1.92 2.55 10.82
C SER A 24 2.41 1.93 12.14
N GLY A 25 1.57 2.01 13.16
CA GLY A 25 1.73 1.31 14.44
C GLY A 25 1.37 -0.19 14.40
N ALA A 26 1.15 -0.78 13.22
CA ALA A 26 0.81 -2.20 13.09
C ALA A 26 1.98 -3.12 13.45
N SER A 27 1.67 -4.37 13.81
CA SER A 27 2.69 -5.39 14.12
C SER A 27 3.58 -5.71 12.91
N ALA A 28 4.79 -6.22 13.17
CA ALA A 28 5.73 -6.61 12.11
C ALA A 28 5.12 -7.63 11.15
N THR A 29 4.41 -8.64 11.67
CA THR A 29 3.70 -9.65 10.86
C THR A 29 2.66 -9.01 9.94
N ALA A 30 1.87 -8.05 10.44
CA ALA A 30 0.89 -7.36 9.61
C ALA A 30 1.56 -6.56 8.48
N LYS A 31 2.67 -5.85 8.78
CA LYS A 31 3.44 -5.11 7.78
C LYS A 31 3.97 -6.02 6.66
N ILE A 32 4.50 -7.19 7.04
CA ILE A 32 5.01 -8.17 6.08
C ILE A 32 3.89 -8.72 5.20
N VAL A 33 2.77 -9.14 5.79
CA VAL A 33 1.62 -9.68 5.04
C VAL A 33 1.08 -8.66 4.04
N TRP A 34 0.87 -7.41 4.47
CA TRP A 34 0.40 -6.34 3.58
C TRP A 34 1.41 -6.00 2.49
N THR A 35 2.70 -5.96 2.81
CA THR A 35 3.76 -5.73 1.81
C THR A 35 3.76 -6.82 0.74
N LEU A 36 3.69 -8.09 1.14
CA LEU A 36 3.64 -9.21 0.20
C LEU A 36 2.37 -9.19 -0.65
N LEU A 37 1.21 -8.91 -0.04
CA LEU A 37 -0.06 -8.81 -0.76
C LEU A 37 0.00 -7.73 -1.85
N ILE A 38 0.49 -6.54 -1.52
CA ILE A 38 0.60 -5.40 -2.44
C ILE A 38 1.58 -5.71 -3.57
N LEU A 39 2.75 -6.27 -3.28
CA LEU A 39 3.76 -6.56 -4.31
C LEU A 39 3.38 -7.70 -5.26
N ILE A 40 2.72 -8.75 -4.76
CA ILE A 40 2.30 -9.91 -5.58
C ILE A 40 1.05 -9.56 -6.40
N LEU A 41 0.15 -8.75 -5.84
CA LEU A 41 -1.11 -8.35 -6.46
C LEU A 41 -1.20 -6.80 -6.47
N PRO A 42 -0.55 -6.10 -7.42
CA PRO A 42 -0.41 -4.64 -7.35
C PRO A 42 -1.73 -3.87 -7.30
N VAL A 43 -2.71 -4.30 -8.09
CA VAL A 43 -4.01 -3.62 -8.17
C VAL A 43 -4.93 -4.10 -7.05
N VAL A 44 -5.11 -5.41 -6.92
CA VAL A 44 -6.04 -6.00 -5.94
C VAL A 44 -5.52 -5.81 -4.51
N GLY A 45 -4.22 -6.00 -4.28
CA GLY A 45 -3.57 -5.78 -3.00
C GLY A 45 -3.63 -4.32 -2.56
N PHE A 46 -3.46 -3.37 -3.49
CA PHE A 46 -3.67 -1.95 -3.19
C PHE A 46 -5.15 -1.66 -2.83
N ILE A 47 -6.11 -2.19 -3.59
CA ILE A 47 -7.55 -2.01 -3.28
C ILE A 47 -7.90 -2.60 -1.92
N ALA A 48 -7.44 -3.81 -1.61
CA ALA A 48 -7.63 -4.42 -0.30
C ALA A 48 -7.00 -3.57 0.81
N TRP A 49 -5.82 -3.00 0.55
CA TRP A 49 -5.13 -2.10 1.48
C TRP A 49 -5.90 -0.80 1.70
N LEU A 50 -6.61 -0.27 0.70
CA LEU A 50 -7.47 0.88 0.91
C LEU A 50 -8.59 0.60 1.94
N ILE A 51 -9.08 -0.63 2.00
CA ILE A 51 -10.20 -1.01 2.87
C ILE A 51 -9.70 -1.36 4.29
N ALA A 52 -8.65 -2.18 4.39
CA ALA A 52 -8.20 -2.77 5.66
C ALA A 52 -6.70 -2.59 5.95
N GLY A 53 -5.99 -1.86 5.08
CA GLY A 53 -4.57 -1.64 5.20
C GLY A 53 -4.20 -0.78 6.40
N PRO A 54 -3.09 -1.10 7.08
CA PRO A 54 -2.62 -0.32 8.22
C PRO A 54 -2.10 1.04 7.72
N ARG A 55 -2.53 2.11 8.39
CA ARG A 55 -2.17 3.49 8.04
C ARG A 55 -1.42 4.13 9.19
N GLY A 56 -0.46 5.00 8.88
CA GLY A 56 0.14 5.91 9.85
C GLY A 56 -0.97 6.67 10.58
N GLY A 57 -0.82 6.85 11.90
CA GLY A 57 -1.79 7.60 12.69
C GLY A 57 -1.98 9.01 12.13
N SER A 58 -3.21 9.53 12.19
CA SER A 58 -3.47 10.92 11.85
C SER A 58 -2.57 11.81 12.73
N VAL A 59 -1.76 12.67 12.11
CA VAL A 59 -1.10 13.77 12.83
C VAL A 59 -2.22 14.59 13.48
N ARG A 60 -2.45 14.37 14.77
CA ARG A 60 -3.33 15.23 15.56
C ARG A 60 -2.52 16.51 15.82
N ALA A 61 -2.93 17.59 15.17
CA ALA A 61 -2.51 18.94 15.51
C ALA A 61 -3.06 19.34 16.88
#